data_AF-A0A1B4FZP1-F1
#
_entry.id   AF-A0A1B4FZP1-F1
#
_cell.length_a   1.000
_cell.length_b   1.000
_cell.length_c   1.000
_cell.angle_alpha   90.00
_cell.angle_beta   90.00
_cell.angle_gamma   90.00
#
_symmetry.space_group_name_H-M   'P 1'
#
loop_
_entity.id
_entity.type
_entity.pdbx_description
1 polymer ?
#
loop_
_entity_poly.entity_id
_entity_poly.type
_entity_poly.pdbx_seq_one_letter_code
_entity_poly.pdbx_strand_id
1 'polypeptide(L)'
;MQVQKTPDASEYREQLLGFNEKVRRLEHTRFFQGPAVTFSLNRVSAKILSVNQIIDEDGDAATEMKMQTEVSDFDLRHLDRDNIDAFTLTYRMLTQSNDRFSIARLAENYEFAHPIFRDAFTQLRDQNTLFLSTGSPLQPNGHAITYRDVLDTVIYGELAHSNKKKAATFRHWTRWPAHEKCLWLVFDHALRCSMEILQHFRDLNAATLMAHFAVPLREESVFERLQEKGIIRKDLVFSSSRGND
;
A
#
# COMPACT_ATOMS: atom_id res chain seq x y z
N MET A 1 20.18 -20.93 -19.67
CA MET A 1 20.48 -19.77 -18.82
C MET A 1 20.43 -18.53 -19.70
N GLN A 2 19.45 -17.64 -19.52
CA GLN A 2 19.50 -16.33 -20.15
C GLN A 2 20.52 -15.48 -19.38
N VAL A 3 21.47 -14.87 -20.08
CA VAL A 3 22.42 -13.92 -19.49
C VAL A 3 21.61 -12.70 -19.06
N GLN A 4 21.44 -12.49 -17.75
CA GLN A 4 20.83 -11.26 -17.23
C GLN A 4 21.72 -10.09 -17.63
N LYS A 5 21.22 -9.25 -18.54
CA LYS A 5 21.89 -8.04 -18.99
C LYS A 5 21.84 -7.03 -17.82
N THR A 6 22.99 -6.49 -17.44
CA THR A 6 23.05 -5.39 -16.48
C THR A 6 22.19 -4.23 -17.01
N PRO A 7 21.27 -3.67 -16.19
CA PRO A 7 20.41 -2.59 -16.63
C PRO A 7 21.23 -1.36 -17.00
N ASP A 8 20.76 -0.63 -18.02
CA ASP A 8 21.35 0.65 -18.37
C ASP A 8 21.22 1.63 -17.20
N ALA A 9 22.31 2.31 -16.84
CA ALA A 9 22.34 3.19 -15.68
C ALA A 9 21.36 4.37 -15.82
N SER A 10 21.15 4.86 -17.05
CA SER A 10 20.15 5.91 -17.32
C SER A 10 18.74 5.36 -17.13
N GLU A 11 18.46 4.19 -17.68
CA GLU A 11 17.17 3.51 -17.49
C GLU A 11 16.85 3.25 -16.01
N TYR A 12 17.80 2.71 -15.23
CA TYR A 12 17.60 2.47 -13.80
C TYR A 12 17.27 3.77 -13.06
N ARG A 13 18.04 4.83 -13.32
CA ARG A 13 17.80 6.16 -12.74
C ARG A 13 16.41 6.70 -13.09
N GLU A 14 15.99 6.57 -14.35
CA GLU A 14 14.66 7.00 -14.80
C GLU A 14 13.54 6.20 -14.14
N GLN A 15 13.71 4.89 -13.96
CA GLN A 15 12.74 4.04 -13.30
C GLN A 15 12.55 4.44 -11.82
N LEU A 16 13.65 4.70 -11.09
CA LEU A 16 13.59 5.19 -9.71
C LEU A 16 12.87 6.54 -9.60
N LEU A 17 13.22 7.50 -10.47
CA LEU A 17 12.58 8.82 -10.49
C LEU A 17 11.08 8.73 -10.82
N GLY A 18 10.72 7.93 -11.82
CA GLY A 18 9.33 7.78 -12.24
C GLY A 18 8.48 7.03 -11.22
N PHE A 19 9.03 6.02 -10.53
CA PHE A 19 8.37 5.41 -9.37
C PHE A 19 8.09 6.46 -8.29
N ASN A 20 9.12 7.24 -7.91
CA ASN A 20 9.02 8.22 -6.85
C ASN A 20 7.99 9.31 -7.15
N GLU A 21 7.95 9.78 -8.40
CA GLU A 21 6.97 10.75 -8.86
C GLU A 21 5.52 10.20 -8.80
N LYS A 22 5.31 8.93 -9.16
CA LYS A 22 3.99 8.29 -9.06
C LYS A 22 3.52 8.17 -7.61
N VAL A 23 4.40 7.73 -6.71
CA VAL A 23 4.09 7.65 -5.28
C VAL A 23 3.80 9.05 -4.72
N ARG A 24 4.60 10.05 -5.07
CA ARG A 24 4.36 11.44 -4.64
C ARG A 24 3.01 11.94 -5.13
N ARG A 25 2.60 11.66 -6.37
CA ARG A 25 1.27 12.03 -6.88
C ARG A 25 0.15 11.40 -6.05
N LEU A 26 0.30 10.13 -5.65
CA LEU A 26 -0.67 9.48 -4.76
C LEU A 26 -0.80 10.21 -3.43
N GLU A 27 0.32 10.56 -2.79
CA GLU A 27 0.33 11.28 -1.51
C GLU A 27 -0.37 12.64 -1.58
N HIS A 28 -0.33 13.30 -2.74
CA HIS A 28 -0.96 14.59 -2.95
C HIS A 28 -2.43 14.49 -3.38
N THR A 29 -2.97 13.28 -3.51
CA THR A 29 -4.40 13.11 -3.72
C THR A 29 -5.18 13.51 -2.46
N ARG A 30 -6.41 13.99 -2.66
CA ARG A 30 -7.31 14.32 -1.55
C ARG A 30 -7.62 13.11 -0.65
N PHE A 31 -7.48 11.90 -1.18
CA PHE A 31 -7.64 10.67 -0.42
C PHE A 31 -6.67 10.59 0.78
N PHE A 32 -5.43 11.07 0.64
CA PHE A 32 -4.42 11.07 1.71
C PHE A 32 -4.21 12.41 2.40
N GLN A 33 -4.66 13.53 1.81
CA GLN A 33 -4.52 14.87 2.41
C GLN A 33 -5.81 15.41 3.06
N GLY A 34 -6.96 14.79 2.80
CA GLY A 34 -8.25 15.33 3.23
C GLY A 34 -8.54 15.21 4.73
N PRO A 35 -9.49 15.99 5.28
CA PRO A 35 -9.92 15.87 6.68
C PRO A 35 -10.57 14.52 7.03
N ALA A 36 -10.98 13.73 6.03
CA ALA A 36 -11.44 12.35 6.17
C ALA A 36 -10.31 11.33 6.49
N VAL A 37 -9.09 11.80 6.81
CA VAL A 37 -7.90 11.00 7.18
C VAL A 37 -8.01 10.34 8.58
N THR A 38 -9.22 10.19 9.12
CA THR A 38 -9.49 9.67 10.48
C THR A 38 -9.57 8.14 10.61
N PHE A 39 -8.98 7.38 9.71
CA PHE A 39 -8.73 5.95 9.92
C PHE A 39 -7.28 5.56 9.61
N SER A 40 -6.33 6.22 10.26
CA SER A 40 -5.05 5.57 10.52
C SER A 40 -5.26 4.64 11.71
N LEU A 41 -5.13 3.33 11.50
CA LEU A 41 -5.03 2.36 12.61
C LEU A 41 -3.81 2.63 13.52
N ASN A 42 -2.91 3.54 13.10
CA ASN A 42 -1.83 4.11 13.92
C ASN A 42 -2.17 5.45 14.60
N ARG A 43 -3.39 6.00 14.47
CA ARG A 43 -3.78 7.26 15.17
C ARG A 43 -5.10 7.26 15.92
N VAL A 44 -6.05 6.37 15.66
CA VAL A 44 -7.15 6.07 16.61
C VAL A 44 -7.53 4.60 16.49
N SER A 45 -7.46 3.86 17.60
CA SER A 45 -7.74 2.42 17.63
C SER A 45 -9.24 2.15 17.52
N ALA A 46 -9.77 2.04 16.31
CA ALA A 46 -11.03 1.31 16.12
C ALA A 46 -10.75 -0.17 16.41
N LYS A 47 -11.19 -0.64 17.60
CA LYS A 47 -11.09 -2.05 17.97
C LYS A 47 -12.40 -2.74 17.63
N ILE A 48 -12.35 -3.68 16.70
CA ILE A 48 -13.42 -4.65 16.52
C ILE A 48 -13.34 -5.60 17.72
N LEU A 49 -14.32 -5.52 18.61
CA LEU A 49 -14.37 -6.30 19.84
C LEU A 49 -14.93 -7.71 19.59
N SER A 50 -15.95 -7.82 18.75
CA SER A 50 -16.52 -9.11 18.34
C SER A 50 -17.35 -8.99 17.06
N VAL A 51 -17.43 -10.08 16.30
CA VAL A 51 -18.38 -10.27 15.20
C VAL A 51 -19.07 -11.60 15.44
N ASN A 52 -20.37 -11.56 15.79
CA ASN A 52 -21.17 -12.74 16.09
C ASN A 52 -22.27 -12.89 15.03
N GLN A 53 -22.59 -14.12 14.66
CA GLN A 53 -23.87 -14.38 13.99
C GLN A 53 -24.94 -14.53 15.06
N ILE A 54 -26.01 -13.75 14.93
CA ILE A 54 -27.21 -13.83 15.74
C ILE A 54 -28.40 -14.16 14.84
N ILE A 55 -29.43 -14.77 15.39
CA ILE A 55 -30.72 -14.87 14.70
C ILE A 55 -31.56 -13.70 15.21
N ASP A 56 -32.09 -12.89 14.30
CA ASP A 56 -32.93 -11.76 14.66
C ASP A 56 -34.34 -12.20 15.10
N GLU A 57 -35.17 -11.24 15.49
CA GLU A 57 -36.53 -11.51 15.98
C GLU A 57 -37.45 -12.12 14.91
N ASP A 58 -37.09 -11.97 13.63
CA ASP A 58 -37.83 -12.50 12.48
C ASP A 58 -37.32 -13.90 12.07
N GLY A 59 -36.29 -14.42 12.72
CA GLY A 59 -35.69 -15.73 12.43
C GLY A 59 -34.61 -15.69 11.36
N ASP A 60 -34.19 -14.51 10.91
CA ASP A 60 -33.16 -14.32 9.90
C ASP A 60 -31.76 -14.24 10.53
N ALA A 61 -30.76 -14.72 9.77
CA ALA A 61 -29.37 -14.68 10.20
C ALA A 61 -28.83 -13.24 10.09
N ALA A 62 -28.68 -12.56 11.23
CA ALA A 62 -28.08 -11.25 11.36
C ALA A 62 -26.64 -11.33 11.91
N THR A 63 -25.82 -10.31 11.65
CA THR A 63 -24.45 -10.24 12.18
C THR A 63 -24.36 -9.11 13.18
N GLU A 64 -24.13 -9.44 14.45
CA GLU A 64 -23.84 -8.48 15.51
C GLU A 64 -22.35 -8.17 15.52
N MET A 65 -21.99 -6.93 15.16
CA MET A 65 -20.63 -6.44 15.24
C MET A 65 -20.51 -5.44 16.40
N LYS A 66 -19.66 -5.75 17.37
CA LYS A 66 -19.28 -4.82 18.44
C LYS A 66 -17.97 -4.15 18.08
N MET A 67 -18.01 -2.84 17.89
CA MET A 67 -16.83 -2.01 17.68
C MET A 67 -16.72 -0.97 18.78
N GLN A 68 -15.50 -0.74 19.24
CA GLN A 68 -15.14 0.43 20.04
C GLN A 68 -14.34 1.39 19.17
N THR A 69 -14.83 2.61 19.04
CA THR A 69 -14.18 3.65 18.24
C THR A 69 -14.45 5.02 18.86
N GLU A 70 -13.46 5.91 18.86
CA GLU A 70 -13.64 7.34 19.13
C GLU A 70 -13.73 8.03 17.77
N VAL A 71 -14.96 8.21 17.24
CA VAL A 71 -15.14 8.89 15.95
C VAL A 71 -16.32 9.84 16.05
N SER A 72 -16.04 11.13 15.82
CA SER A 72 -17.01 12.13 15.40
C SER A 72 -17.33 11.90 13.92
N ASP A 73 -18.49 11.31 13.63
CA ASP A 73 -19.06 11.04 12.30
C ASP A 73 -18.29 10.07 11.38
N PHE A 74 -18.91 8.92 11.11
CA PHE A 74 -18.48 7.95 10.09
C PHE A 74 -19.24 8.22 8.79
N ASP A 75 -18.71 9.10 7.92
CA ASP A 75 -19.32 9.38 6.62
C ASP A 75 -18.51 8.78 5.45
N LEU A 76 -18.89 7.58 5.01
CA LEU A 76 -18.36 6.95 3.80
C LEU A 76 -18.66 7.76 2.52
N ARG A 77 -19.52 8.80 2.56
CA ARG A 77 -19.76 9.71 1.42
C ARG A 77 -18.53 10.56 1.06
N HIS A 78 -17.48 10.55 1.88
CA HIS A 78 -16.22 11.27 1.62
C HIS A 78 -15.20 10.44 0.83
N LEU A 79 -15.50 9.18 0.52
CA LEU A 79 -14.78 8.38 -0.48
C LEU A 79 -15.11 8.92 -1.88
N ASP A 80 -14.52 10.05 -2.24
CA ASP A 80 -14.60 10.63 -3.57
C ASP A 80 -14.09 9.60 -4.59
N ARG A 81 -15.02 9.04 -5.37
CA ARG A 81 -14.79 7.92 -6.28
C ARG A 81 -13.68 8.23 -7.28
N ASP A 82 -13.58 9.48 -7.73
CA ASP A 82 -12.55 9.91 -8.66
C ASP A 82 -11.14 9.79 -8.04
N ASN A 83 -11.00 10.07 -6.74
CA ASN A 83 -9.73 9.91 -6.04
C ASN A 83 -9.39 8.43 -5.82
N ILE A 84 -10.38 7.59 -5.52
CA ILE A 84 -10.18 6.14 -5.37
C ILE A 84 -9.81 5.51 -6.70
N ASP A 85 -10.41 5.95 -7.81
CA ASP A 85 -10.11 5.46 -9.15
C ASP A 85 -8.70 5.88 -9.58
N ALA A 86 -8.32 7.14 -9.35
CA ALA A 86 -6.96 7.62 -9.60
C ALA A 86 -5.91 6.88 -8.75
N PHE A 87 -6.23 6.61 -7.49
CA PHE A 87 -5.39 5.79 -6.62
C PHE A 87 -5.26 4.38 -7.18
N THR A 88 -6.38 3.75 -7.49
CA THR A 88 -6.46 2.35 -7.97
C THR A 88 -5.66 2.18 -9.25
N LEU A 89 -5.77 3.11 -10.19
CA LEU A 89 -4.98 3.10 -11.41
C LEU A 89 -3.48 3.15 -11.10
N THR A 90 -3.04 4.09 -10.26
CA THR A 90 -1.62 4.27 -9.95
C THR A 90 -1.08 3.09 -9.13
N TYR A 91 -1.84 2.61 -8.15
CA TYR A 91 -1.51 1.43 -7.36
C TYR A 91 -1.32 0.20 -8.25
N ARG A 92 -2.19 0.00 -9.25
CA ARG A 92 -2.03 -1.08 -10.23
C ARG A 92 -0.74 -0.93 -11.04
N MET A 93 -0.40 0.27 -11.50
CA MET A 93 0.88 0.50 -12.19
C MET A 93 2.07 0.13 -11.30
N LEU A 94 2.02 0.46 -10.01
CA LEU A 94 3.14 0.21 -9.09
C LEU A 94 3.23 -1.25 -8.61
N THR A 95 2.13 -2.01 -8.62
CA THR A 95 2.09 -3.38 -8.08
C THR A 95 2.01 -4.48 -9.13
N GLN A 96 1.49 -4.20 -10.32
CA GLN A 96 1.44 -5.17 -11.42
C GLN A 96 2.73 -5.16 -12.23
N SER A 97 3.26 -6.33 -12.58
CA SER A 97 4.51 -6.50 -13.33
C SER A 97 4.49 -5.98 -14.79
N ASN A 98 3.40 -5.33 -15.20
CA ASN A 98 3.15 -4.89 -16.57
C ASN A 98 3.64 -3.45 -16.82
N ASP A 99 3.93 -2.70 -15.75
CA ASP A 99 4.45 -1.34 -15.86
C ASP A 99 5.94 -1.30 -15.52
N ARG A 100 6.69 -0.46 -16.23
CA ARG A 100 8.13 -0.25 -16.02
C ARG A 100 8.46 0.28 -14.63
N PHE A 101 7.49 0.91 -13.95
CA PHE A 101 7.62 1.44 -12.60
C PHE A 101 7.04 0.52 -11.53
N SER A 102 6.82 -0.76 -11.83
CA SER A 102 6.32 -1.68 -10.82
C SER A 102 7.42 -2.12 -9.84
N ILE A 103 7.03 -2.51 -8.62
CA ILE A 103 7.96 -3.07 -7.62
C ILE A 103 8.71 -4.28 -8.19
N ALA A 104 8.03 -5.09 -9.00
CA ALA A 104 8.64 -6.25 -9.68
C ALA A 104 9.76 -5.82 -10.63
N ARG A 105 9.56 -4.74 -11.41
CA ARG A 105 10.58 -4.19 -12.31
C ARG A 105 11.73 -3.53 -11.56
N LEU A 106 11.43 -2.79 -10.50
CA LEU A 106 12.49 -2.22 -9.66
C LEU A 106 13.41 -3.30 -9.09
N ALA A 107 12.85 -4.46 -8.71
CA ALA A 107 13.64 -5.55 -8.18
C ALA A 107 14.76 -6.02 -9.12
N GLU A 108 14.49 -6.06 -10.43
CA GLU A 108 15.46 -6.44 -11.46
C GLU A 108 16.69 -5.53 -11.40
N ASN A 109 16.53 -4.24 -11.07
CA ASN A 109 17.65 -3.31 -10.92
C ASN A 109 18.33 -3.39 -9.55
N TYR A 110 17.57 -3.63 -8.49
CA TYR A 110 18.13 -3.74 -7.14
C TYR A 110 19.04 -4.96 -6.97
N GLU A 111 18.94 -5.98 -7.84
CA GLU A 111 19.93 -7.07 -7.92
C GLU A 111 21.37 -6.56 -8.13
N PHE A 112 21.53 -5.43 -8.82
CA PHE A 112 22.82 -4.78 -9.13
C PHE A 112 23.14 -3.59 -8.22
N ALA A 113 22.25 -3.24 -7.28
CA ALA A 113 22.48 -2.15 -6.34
C ALA A 113 23.53 -2.53 -5.28
N HIS A 114 24.00 -1.54 -4.54
CA HIS A 114 24.90 -1.80 -3.41
C HIS A 114 24.17 -2.71 -2.39
N PRO A 115 24.86 -3.68 -1.75
CA PRO A 115 24.23 -4.66 -0.87
C PRO A 115 23.28 -4.07 0.16
N ILE A 116 23.63 -2.95 0.79
CA ILE A 116 22.77 -2.25 1.76
C ILE A 116 21.38 -1.93 1.17
N PHE A 117 21.32 -1.39 -0.05
CA PHE A 117 20.05 -1.00 -0.69
C PHE A 117 19.30 -2.21 -1.24
N ARG A 118 20.02 -3.21 -1.76
CA ARG A 118 19.42 -4.48 -2.20
C ARG A 118 18.76 -5.23 -1.05
N ASP A 119 19.43 -5.32 0.08
CA ASP A 119 18.95 -6.06 1.24
C ASP A 119 17.76 -5.31 1.88
N ALA A 120 17.83 -3.98 1.98
CA ALA A 120 16.69 -3.13 2.39
C ALA A 120 15.49 -3.27 1.44
N PHE A 121 15.72 -3.33 0.13
CA PHE A 121 14.65 -3.52 -0.87
C PHE A 121 13.99 -4.89 -0.71
N THR A 122 14.79 -5.94 -0.50
CA THR A 122 14.30 -7.29 -0.23
C THR A 122 13.44 -7.31 1.04
N GLN A 123 13.91 -6.70 2.12
CA GLN A 123 13.16 -6.57 3.37
C GLN A 123 11.80 -5.87 3.16
N LEU A 124 11.75 -4.77 2.40
CA LEU A 124 10.50 -4.08 2.09
C LEU A 124 9.54 -4.94 1.26
N ARG A 125 10.07 -5.73 0.32
CA ARG A 125 9.25 -6.69 -0.45
C ARG A 125 8.68 -7.80 0.43
N ASP A 126 9.45 -8.30 1.38
CA ASP A 126 9.00 -9.32 2.31
C ASP A 126 7.93 -8.78 3.25
N GLN A 127 8.12 -7.55 3.78
CA GLN A 127 7.12 -6.85 4.58
C GLN A 127 5.81 -6.64 3.80
N ASN A 128 5.89 -6.20 2.54
CA ASN A 128 4.71 -6.06 1.69
C ASN A 128 4.01 -7.39 1.46
N THR A 129 4.77 -8.45 1.19
CA THR A 129 4.22 -9.80 0.96
C THR A 129 3.54 -10.32 2.22
N LEU A 130 4.17 -10.15 3.38
CA LEU A 130 3.63 -10.54 4.67
C LEU A 130 2.32 -9.80 4.98
N PHE A 131 2.31 -8.48 4.83
CA PHE A 131 1.10 -7.67 4.99
C PHE A 131 -0.03 -8.17 4.09
N LEU A 132 0.23 -8.34 2.79
CA LEU A 132 -0.76 -8.82 1.84
C LEU A 132 -1.27 -10.23 2.16
N SER A 133 -0.45 -11.08 2.79
CA SER A 133 -0.84 -12.43 3.24
C SER A 133 -1.55 -12.47 4.59
N THR A 134 -1.56 -11.36 5.33
CA THR A 134 -2.18 -11.29 6.66
C THR A 134 -3.70 -11.41 6.54
N GLY A 135 -4.30 -12.17 7.47
CA GLY A 135 -5.74 -12.32 7.56
C GLY A 135 -6.42 -10.97 7.81
N SER A 136 -7.45 -10.71 7.03
CA SER A 136 -8.34 -9.56 7.19
C SER A 136 -9.37 -9.85 8.30
N PRO A 137 -9.84 -8.82 9.02
CA PRO A 137 -10.94 -8.98 9.97
C PRO A 137 -12.29 -9.27 9.28
N LEU A 138 -12.38 -9.09 7.96
CA LEU A 138 -13.56 -9.49 7.19
C LEU A 138 -13.56 -11.01 6.98
N GLN A 139 -14.67 -11.67 7.28
CA GLN A 139 -14.84 -13.12 7.06
C GLN A 139 -16.14 -13.41 6.30
N PRO A 140 -16.16 -13.23 4.97
CA PRO A 140 -17.35 -13.49 4.17
C PRO A 140 -17.78 -14.95 4.33
N ASN A 141 -19.00 -15.17 4.83
CA ASN A 141 -19.53 -16.50 5.15
C ASN A 141 -18.61 -17.33 6.08
N GLY A 142 -17.95 -16.68 7.04
CA GLY A 142 -17.05 -17.36 7.99
C GLY A 142 -15.73 -17.85 7.39
N HIS A 143 -15.43 -17.49 6.14
CA HIS A 143 -14.15 -17.84 5.52
C HIS A 143 -13.14 -16.74 5.77
N ALA A 144 -11.96 -17.11 6.30
CA ALA A 144 -10.85 -16.20 6.40
C ALA A 144 -10.38 -15.77 5.01
N ILE A 145 -10.19 -14.46 4.83
CA ILE A 145 -9.61 -13.88 3.61
C ILE A 145 -8.43 -13.00 4.01
N THR A 146 -7.54 -12.70 3.07
CA THR A 146 -6.35 -11.87 3.30
C THR A 146 -6.57 -10.42 2.87
N TYR A 147 -5.68 -9.51 3.26
CA TYR A 147 -5.68 -8.15 2.69
C TYR A 147 -5.49 -8.14 1.18
N ARG A 148 -4.70 -9.09 0.63
CA ARG A 148 -4.61 -9.29 -0.82
C ARG A 148 -5.97 -9.60 -1.42
N ASP A 149 -6.74 -10.50 -0.80
CA ASP A 149 -8.06 -10.85 -1.31
C ASP A 149 -9.02 -9.66 -1.30
N VAL A 150 -8.98 -8.83 -0.25
CA VAL A 150 -9.75 -7.59 -0.15
C VAL A 150 -9.36 -6.62 -1.27
N LEU A 151 -8.08 -6.28 -1.35
CA LEU A 151 -7.55 -5.35 -2.36
C LEU A 151 -7.88 -5.83 -3.78
N ASP A 152 -7.57 -7.07 -4.11
CA ASP A 152 -7.81 -7.62 -5.44
C ASP A 152 -9.30 -7.64 -5.80
N THR A 153 -10.16 -7.96 -4.83
CA THR A 153 -11.61 -8.06 -5.07
C THR A 153 -12.23 -6.70 -5.29
N VAL A 154 -11.89 -5.70 -4.46
CA VAL A 154 -12.40 -4.34 -4.63
C VAL A 154 -11.79 -3.69 -5.87
N ILE A 155 -10.47 -3.71 -6.03
CA ILE A 155 -9.78 -3.06 -7.16
C ILE A 155 -10.19 -3.68 -8.50
N TYR A 156 -10.13 -5.01 -8.65
CA TYR A 156 -10.36 -5.63 -9.95
C TYR A 156 -11.81 -6.05 -10.19
N GLY A 157 -12.60 -6.19 -9.14
CA GLY A 157 -14.01 -6.52 -9.22
C GLY A 157 -14.91 -5.30 -9.34
N GLU A 158 -14.73 -4.32 -8.46
CA GLU A 158 -15.62 -3.16 -8.34
C GLU A 158 -15.07 -1.90 -9.00
N LEU A 159 -13.80 -1.55 -8.80
CA LEU A 159 -13.31 -0.25 -9.26
C LEU A 159 -12.88 -0.28 -10.73
N ALA A 160 -12.04 -1.25 -11.10
CA ALA A 160 -11.55 -1.40 -12.47
C ALA A 160 -12.47 -2.23 -13.37
N HIS A 161 -13.39 -3.00 -12.78
CA HIS A 161 -14.22 -4.01 -13.45
C HIS A 161 -13.45 -4.93 -14.43
N SER A 162 -12.15 -5.13 -14.19
CA SER A 162 -11.25 -5.83 -15.12
C SER A 162 -11.28 -7.35 -14.94
N ASN A 163 -11.92 -7.86 -13.90
CA ASN A 163 -11.98 -9.30 -13.61
C ASN A 163 -13.40 -9.74 -13.20
N LYS A 164 -14.09 -10.46 -14.10
CA LYS A 164 -15.47 -10.96 -13.89
C LYS A 164 -15.62 -11.86 -12.67
N LYS A 165 -14.60 -12.67 -12.34
CA LYS A 165 -14.61 -13.54 -11.15
C LYS A 165 -14.57 -12.68 -9.88
N LYS A 166 -13.66 -11.71 -9.82
CA LYS A 166 -13.57 -10.77 -8.69
C LYS A 166 -14.82 -9.89 -8.57
N ALA A 167 -15.44 -9.49 -9.69
CA ALA A 167 -16.72 -8.76 -9.67
C ALA A 167 -17.86 -9.61 -9.09
N ALA A 168 -17.91 -10.90 -9.41
CA ALA A 168 -18.86 -11.83 -8.80
C ALA A 168 -18.57 -12.03 -7.30
N THR A 169 -17.30 -12.13 -6.91
CA THR A 169 -16.88 -12.19 -5.51
C THR A 169 -17.28 -10.93 -4.75
N PHE A 170 -17.07 -9.74 -5.31
CA PHE A 170 -17.48 -8.47 -4.72
C PHE A 170 -18.99 -8.45 -4.47
N ARG A 171 -19.80 -8.70 -5.51
CA ARG A 171 -21.27 -8.79 -5.38
C ARG A 171 -21.73 -9.80 -4.34
N HIS A 172 -21.01 -10.91 -4.20
CA HIS A 172 -21.31 -11.92 -3.19
C HIS A 172 -20.99 -11.41 -1.78
N TRP A 173 -19.83 -10.76 -1.59
CA TRP A 173 -19.44 -10.18 -0.31
C TRP A 173 -20.35 -9.01 0.11
N THR A 174 -20.83 -8.23 -0.85
CA THR A 174 -21.68 -7.04 -0.63
C THR A 174 -23.17 -7.30 -0.79
N ARG A 175 -23.62 -8.56 -0.79
CA ARG A 175 -25.05 -8.90 -0.87
C ARG A 175 -25.89 -8.22 0.23
N TRP A 176 -25.27 -7.98 1.39
CA TRP A 176 -25.89 -7.33 2.54
C TRP A 176 -25.25 -5.96 2.80
N PRO A 177 -26.04 -4.88 2.98
CA PRO A 177 -25.50 -3.52 3.15
C PRO A 177 -24.49 -3.36 4.30
N ALA A 178 -24.65 -4.12 5.39
CA ALA A 178 -23.70 -4.11 6.51
C ALA A 178 -22.33 -4.66 6.11
N HIS A 179 -22.29 -5.75 5.31
CA HIS A 179 -21.04 -6.33 4.84
C HIS A 179 -20.31 -5.42 3.85
N GLU A 180 -21.05 -4.69 3.04
CA GLU A 180 -20.49 -3.69 2.13
C GLU A 180 -19.73 -2.60 2.90
N LYS A 181 -20.34 -2.04 3.96
CA LYS A 181 -19.66 -1.03 4.80
C LYS A 181 -18.40 -1.57 5.47
N CYS A 182 -18.46 -2.80 5.99
CA CYS A 182 -17.29 -3.46 6.58
C CYS A 182 -16.19 -3.71 5.55
N LEU A 183 -16.55 -4.13 4.33
CA LEU A 183 -15.59 -4.33 3.25
C LEU A 183 -14.87 -3.03 2.89
N TRP A 184 -15.60 -1.92 2.77
CA TRP A 184 -15.01 -0.60 2.47
C TRP A 184 -14.10 -0.10 3.59
N LEU A 185 -14.45 -0.31 4.86
CA LEU A 185 -13.58 0.03 6.01
C LEU A 185 -12.25 -0.74 5.95
N VAL A 186 -12.33 -2.06 5.73
CA VAL A 186 -11.15 -2.92 5.63
C VAL A 186 -10.32 -2.58 4.39
N PHE A 187 -10.97 -2.24 3.29
CA PHE A 187 -10.31 -1.81 2.07
C PHE A 187 -9.56 -0.48 2.27
N ASP A 188 -10.18 0.53 2.89
CA ASP A 188 -9.50 1.80 3.21
C ASP A 188 -8.27 1.57 4.09
N HIS A 189 -8.38 0.74 5.13
CA HIS A 189 -7.24 0.37 5.95
C HIS A 189 -6.13 -0.28 5.10
N ALA A 190 -6.49 -1.25 4.26
CA ALA A 190 -5.54 -1.94 3.41
C ALA A 190 -4.83 -0.98 2.44
N LEU A 191 -5.57 -0.03 1.85
CA LEU A 191 -5.02 1.01 0.99
C LEU A 191 -3.99 1.89 1.70
N ARG A 192 -4.27 2.29 2.95
CA ARG A 192 -3.36 3.12 3.75
C ARG A 192 -2.08 2.37 4.09
N CYS A 193 -2.18 1.11 4.53
CA CYS A 193 -0.99 0.29 4.76
C CYS A 193 -0.18 0.06 3.49
N SER A 194 -0.84 -0.19 2.37
CA SER A 194 -0.18 -0.25 1.06
C SER A 194 0.51 1.07 0.70
N MET A 195 -0.10 2.21 0.99
CA MET A 195 0.51 3.52 0.75
C MET A 195 1.76 3.74 1.60
N GLU A 196 1.73 3.38 2.89
CA GLU A 196 2.90 3.44 3.77
C GLU A 196 4.07 2.61 3.20
N ILE A 197 3.78 1.40 2.71
CA ILE A 197 4.79 0.56 2.05
C ILE A 197 5.34 1.22 0.77
N LEU A 198 4.48 1.83 -0.06
CA LEU A 198 4.92 2.55 -1.26
C LEU A 198 5.80 3.75 -0.93
N GLN A 199 5.51 4.45 0.16
CA GLN A 199 6.35 5.54 0.68
C GLN A 199 7.73 5.04 1.10
N HIS A 200 7.81 3.85 1.71
CA HIS A 200 9.09 3.23 2.07
C HIS A 200 9.92 2.86 0.84
N PHE A 201 9.30 2.30 -0.21
CA PHE A 201 9.99 2.07 -1.49
C PHE A 201 10.48 3.38 -2.11
N ARG A 202 9.66 4.44 -2.07
CA ARG A 202 10.05 5.76 -2.57
C ARG A 202 11.24 6.32 -1.81
N ASP A 203 11.22 6.28 -0.48
CA ASP A 203 12.32 6.76 0.36
C ASP A 203 13.59 5.95 0.10
N LEU A 204 13.50 4.62 -0.05
CA LEU A 204 14.65 3.79 -0.41
C LEU A 204 15.21 4.14 -1.80
N ASN A 205 14.35 4.30 -2.80
CA ASN A 205 14.74 4.75 -4.14
C ASN A 205 15.43 6.11 -4.09
N ALA A 206 14.95 7.00 -3.23
CA ALA A 206 15.49 8.33 -3.03
C ALA A 206 16.91 8.24 -2.44
N ALA A 207 17.12 7.42 -1.39
CA ALA A 207 18.44 7.14 -0.84
C ALA A 207 19.40 6.53 -1.89
N THR A 208 18.92 5.58 -2.70
CA THR A 208 19.68 4.99 -3.82
C THR A 208 20.05 6.06 -4.87
N LEU A 209 19.12 6.95 -5.22
CA LEU A 209 19.38 8.06 -6.16
C LEU A 209 20.48 9.00 -5.67
N MET A 210 20.50 9.31 -4.37
CA MET A 210 21.58 10.13 -3.77
C MET A 210 22.92 9.40 -3.80
N ALA A 211 22.95 8.16 -3.31
CA ALA A 211 24.19 7.43 -3.09
C ALA A 211 24.83 6.93 -4.40
N HIS A 212 24.03 6.47 -5.36
CA HIS A 212 24.52 5.80 -6.57
C HIS A 212 24.58 6.72 -7.78
N PHE A 213 23.70 7.72 -7.85
CA PHE A 213 23.55 8.58 -9.02
C PHE A 213 23.87 10.05 -8.73
N ALA A 214 24.32 10.37 -7.52
CA ALA A 214 24.60 11.72 -7.06
C ALA A 214 23.44 12.70 -7.34
N VAL A 215 22.19 12.21 -7.34
CA VAL A 215 21.02 13.05 -7.55
C VAL A 215 20.73 13.78 -6.24
N PRO A 216 20.82 15.12 -6.20
CA PRO A 216 20.54 15.85 -4.98
C PRO A 216 19.06 15.72 -4.65
N LEU A 217 18.76 15.18 -3.47
CA LEU A 217 17.42 15.25 -2.92
C LEU A 217 17.28 16.49 -2.06
N ARG A 218 16.10 17.10 -2.13
CA ARG A 218 15.75 18.26 -1.31
C ARG A 218 15.42 17.89 0.14
N GLU A 219 15.39 16.60 0.49
CA GLU A 219 14.88 16.10 1.75
C GLU A 219 15.96 15.28 2.50
N GLU A 220 16.75 15.94 3.34
CA GLU A 220 17.72 15.27 4.24
C GLU A 220 17.03 14.23 5.15
N SER A 221 15.75 14.47 5.47
CA SER A 221 14.89 13.57 6.26
C SER A 221 14.64 12.17 5.66
N VAL A 222 15.01 11.88 4.42
CA VAL A 222 14.79 10.53 3.82
C VAL A 222 15.53 9.45 4.59
N PHE A 223 16.80 9.68 4.94
CA PHE A 223 17.61 8.70 5.66
C PHE A 223 17.10 8.52 7.09
N GLU A 224 16.75 9.62 7.76
CA GLU A 224 16.14 9.60 9.09
C GLU A 224 14.86 8.76 9.10
N ARG A 225 13.95 8.98 8.14
CA ARG A 225 12.73 8.17 8.01
C ARG A 225 13.03 6.68 7.80
N LEU A 226 14.01 6.33 6.96
CA LEU A 226 14.40 4.93 6.75
C LEU A 226 15.00 4.29 8.01
N GLN A 227 15.76 5.05 8.79
CA GLN A 227 16.36 4.61 10.05
C GLN A 227 15.33 4.48 11.18
N GLU A 228 14.39 5.42 11.30
CA GLU A 228 13.28 5.36 12.25
C GLU A 228 12.41 4.13 12.02
N LYS A 229 12.21 3.76 10.75
CA LYS A 229 11.45 2.58 10.35
C LYS A 229 12.25 1.27 10.41
N GLY A 230 13.54 1.33 10.75
CA GLY A 230 14.41 0.16 10.82
C GLY A 230 14.65 -0.53 9.48
N ILE A 231 14.46 0.20 8.37
CA ILE A 231 14.73 -0.27 7.00
C ILE A 231 16.24 -0.21 6.73
N ILE A 232 16.91 0.80 7.30
CA ILE A 232 18.36 0.97 7.25
C ILE A 232 18.88 1.09 8.69
N ARG A 233 20.11 0.63 8.92
CA ARG A 233 20.73 0.69 10.25
C ARG A 233 20.95 2.14 10.71
N LYS A 234 20.76 2.38 12.01
CA LYS A 234 20.87 3.71 12.65
C LYS A 234 22.30 4.25 12.75
N ASP A 235 23.31 3.39 12.61
CA ASP A 235 24.73 3.74 12.67
C ASP A 235 25.28 4.26 11.33
N LEU A 236 24.48 4.21 10.26
CA LEU A 236 24.86 4.74 8.95
C LEU A 236 24.74 6.27 8.97
N VAL A 237 25.89 6.94 9.02
CA VAL A 237 25.99 8.40 8.86
C VAL A 237 26.35 8.70 7.41
N PHE A 238 25.48 9.44 6.71
CA PHE A 238 25.74 9.89 5.35
C PHE A 238 26.38 11.28 5.40
N SER A 239 27.67 11.41 5.09
CA SER A 239 28.30 12.72 5.00
C SER A 239 27.87 13.39 3.70
N SER A 240 27.10 14.47 3.80
CA SER A 240 26.74 15.33 2.66
C SER A 240 27.91 16.16 2.11
N SER A 241 29.16 15.80 2.46
CA SER A 241 30.36 16.48 1.98
C SER A 241 30.42 16.36 0.47
N ARG A 242 29.96 17.42 -0.22
CA ARG A 242 30.27 17.71 -1.60
C ARG A 242 31.79 17.57 -1.73
N GLY A 243 32.24 16.57 -2.50
CA GLY A 243 33.58 16.60 -3.04
C GLY A 243 33.71 17.88 -3.86
N ASN A 244 34.39 18.87 -3.30
CA ASN A 244 35.13 19.83 -4.10
C ASN A 244 36.45 19.13 -4.42
N ASP A 245 36.47 18.39 -5.52
CA ASP A 245 37.69 18.04 -6.26
C ASP A 245 37.37 18.20 -7.76
#